data_AF-A0A1Y3B6X3-F1
#
_entry.id   AF-A0A1Y3B6X3-F1
#
_cell.length_a   1.000
_cell.length_b   1.000
_cell.length_c   1.000
_cell.angle_alpha   90.00
_cell.angle_beta   90.00
_cell.angle_gamma   90.00
#
_symmetry.space_group_name_H-M   'P 1'
#
loop_
_entity.id
_entity.type
_entity.pdbx_description
1 polymer ?
#
loop_
_entity_poly.entity_id
_entity_poly.type
_entity_poly.pdbx_seq_one_letter_code
_entity_poly.pdbx_strand_id
1 'polypeptide(L)'
;MEESVQNEQTLQNLLQRKNWSKALKMAIRFGHPLRCLMILKEMLLECSKTDVLIEKLVKFRRDQLLTLFDYAIHWNTNSKHWILAQCVIRACFEQISPEEMEKMPEFQSKMIKLLPYCERHLSRIQRLRQ
;
A
#
# COMPACT_ATOMS: atom_id res chain seq x y z
N MET A 1 -9.98 21.84 15.97
CA MET A 1 -9.92 20.68 16.89
C MET A 1 -11.08 19.72 16.67
N GLU A 2 -12.31 20.20 16.46
CA GLU A 2 -13.51 19.36 16.29
C GLU A 2 -13.46 18.46 15.04
N GLU A 3 -12.95 18.98 13.92
CA GLU A 3 -12.90 18.24 12.66
C GLU A 3 -12.00 16.99 12.75
N SER A 4 -10.86 17.06 13.45
CA SER A 4 -9.96 15.93 13.63
C SER A 4 -10.57 14.82 14.50
N VAL A 5 -11.32 15.20 15.54
CA VAL A 5 -12.00 14.25 16.43
C VAL A 5 -13.15 13.55 15.71
N GLN A 6 -13.96 14.30 14.97
CA GLN A 6 -15.08 13.75 14.19
C GLN A 6 -14.58 12.84 13.05
N ASN A 7 -13.43 13.16 12.46
CA ASN A 7 -12.79 12.34 11.45
C ASN A 7 -12.21 11.04 12.02
N GLU A 8 -11.58 11.06 13.20
CA GLU A 8 -11.12 9.85 13.89
C GLU A 8 -12.32 8.96 14.25
N GLN A 9 -13.41 9.54 14.75
CA GLN A 9 -14.66 8.82 15.04
C GLN A 9 -15.24 8.18 13.78
N THR A 10 -15.25 8.91 12.66
CA THR A 10 -15.74 8.42 11.37
C THR A 10 -14.87 7.29 10.83
N LEU A 11 -13.54 7.39 10.97
CA LEU A 11 -12.62 6.34 10.59
C LEU A 11 -12.85 5.08 11.44
N GLN A 12 -13.00 5.22 12.75
CA GLN A 12 -13.32 4.09 13.64
C GLN A 12 -14.66 3.44 13.27
N ASN A 13 -15.68 4.24 12.97
CA ASN A 13 -16.97 3.74 12.50
C ASN A 13 -16.85 2.97 11.18
N LEU A 14 -16.02 3.45 10.23
CA LEU A 14 -15.77 2.77 8.96
C LEU A 14 -15.00 1.45 9.13
N LEU A 15 -14.04 1.41 10.06
CA LEU A 15 -13.32 0.20 10.45
C LEU A 15 -14.28 -0.82 11.08
N GLN A 16 -15.16 -0.38 11.99
CA GLN A 16 -16.17 -1.24 12.60
C GLN A 16 -17.17 -1.79 11.57
N ARG A 17 -17.57 -0.97 10.60
CA ARG A 17 -18.46 -1.38 9.49
C ARG A 17 -17.76 -2.17 8.39
N LYS A 18 -16.47 -2.50 8.54
CA LYS A 18 -15.63 -3.21 7.55
C LYS A 18 -15.64 -2.57 6.16
N ASN A 19 -15.87 -1.26 6.08
CA ASN A 19 -15.85 -0.57 4.80
C ASN A 19 -14.42 -0.13 4.46
N TRP A 20 -13.58 -1.12 4.16
CA TRP A 20 -12.14 -0.94 4.03
C TRP A 20 -11.76 0.03 2.92
N SER A 21 -12.47 0.00 1.79
CA SER A 21 -12.16 0.89 0.67
C SER A 21 -12.38 2.36 1.03
N LYS A 22 -13.46 2.69 1.75
CA LYS A 22 -13.70 4.06 2.23
C LYS A 22 -12.72 4.44 3.34
N ALA A 23 -12.45 3.53 4.28
CA ALA A 23 -11.49 3.75 5.35
C ALA A 23 -10.08 4.04 4.79
N LEU A 24 -9.65 3.29 3.78
CA LEU A 24 -8.34 3.46 3.15
C LEU A 24 -8.24 4.82 2.44
N LYS A 25 -9.27 5.21 1.66
CA LYS A 25 -9.33 6.53 1.01
C LYS A 25 -9.22 7.67 2.03
N MET A 26 -9.90 7.51 3.17
CA MET A 26 -9.89 8.48 4.26
C MET A 26 -8.51 8.55 4.93
N ALA A 27 -7.90 7.40 5.22
CA ALA A 27 -6.56 7.33 5.81
C ALA A 27 -5.46 7.91 4.89
N ILE A 28 -5.59 7.73 3.57
CA ILE A 28 -4.71 8.35 2.57
C ILE A 28 -4.88 9.87 2.60
N ARG A 29 -6.12 10.36 2.60
CA ARG A 29 -6.43 11.80 2.64
C ARG A 29 -5.85 12.49 3.87
N PHE A 30 -5.81 11.82 5.01
CA PHE A 30 -5.23 12.35 6.25
C PHE A 30 -3.72 12.15 6.38
N GLY A 31 -3.08 11.49 5.42
CA GLY A 31 -1.63 11.28 5.49
C GLY A 31 -1.20 10.34 6.61
N HIS A 32 -2.01 9.33 6.95
CA HIS A 32 -1.71 8.39 8.04
C HIS A 32 -1.20 7.04 7.51
N PRO A 33 0.12 6.86 7.30
CA PRO A 33 0.69 5.64 6.73
C PRO A 33 0.42 4.40 7.61
N LEU A 34 0.59 4.51 8.94
CA LEU A 34 0.35 3.38 9.84
C LEU A 34 -1.10 2.89 9.79
N ARG A 35 -2.07 3.82 9.70
CA ARG A 35 -3.49 3.46 9.58
C ARG A 35 -3.78 2.79 8.24
N CYS A 36 -3.19 3.28 7.14
CA CYS A 36 -3.30 2.63 5.83
C CYS A 36 -2.79 1.19 5.89
N LEU A 37 -1.63 0.97 6.51
CA LEU A 37 -1.04 -0.36 6.67
C LEU A 37 -1.93 -1.29 7.48
N MET A 38 -2.53 -0.81 8.58
CA MET A 38 -3.47 -1.58 9.38
C MET A 38 -4.70 -1.98 8.56
N ILE A 39 -5.29 -1.04 7.81
CA ILE A 39 -6.44 -1.32 6.94
C ILE A 39 -6.08 -2.36 5.88
N LEU A 40 -4.93 -2.23 5.22
CA LEU A 40 -4.47 -3.20 4.23
C LEU A 40 -4.25 -4.60 4.83
N LYS A 41 -3.76 -4.67 6.08
CA LYS A 41 -3.60 -5.92 6.80
C LYS A 41 -4.96 -6.59 7.07
N GLU A 42 -5.94 -5.84 7.58
CA GLU A 42 -7.29 -6.36 7.81
C GLU A 42 -7.97 -6.77 6.49
N MET A 43 -7.80 -5.98 5.42
CA MET A 43 -8.27 -6.34 4.08
C MET A 43 -7.67 -7.65 3.58
N LEU A 44 -6.36 -7.87 3.80
CA LEU A 44 -5.69 -9.11 3.40
C LEU A 44 -6.22 -10.31 4.20
N LEU A 45 -6.43 -10.15 5.51
CA LEU A 45 -7.01 -11.19 6.36
C LEU A 45 -8.41 -11.60 5.87
N GLU A 46 -9.23 -10.65 5.46
CA GLU A 46 -10.56 -10.92 4.92
C GLU A 46 -10.50 -11.58 3.52
N CYS A 47 -9.61 -11.10 2.65
CA CYS A 47 -9.50 -11.63 1.28
C CYS A 47 -8.84 -13.01 1.22
N SER A 48 -8.06 -13.40 2.23
CA SER A 48 -7.23 -14.61 2.30
C SER A 48 -6.15 -14.77 1.21
N LYS A 49 -6.24 -14.02 0.10
CA LYS A 49 -5.33 -14.04 -1.05
C LYS A 49 -4.85 -12.62 -1.38
N THR A 50 -3.58 -12.52 -1.75
CA THR A 50 -2.95 -11.25 -2.17
C THR A 50 -3.48 -10.76 -3.51
N ASP A 51 -3.82 -11.64 -4.45
CA ASP A 51 -4.30 -11.22 -5.77
C ASP A 51 -5.64 -10.47 -5.68
N VAL A 52 -6.56 -10.94 -4.83
CA VAL A 52 -7.84 -10.27 -4.56
C VAL A 52 -7.63 -8.88 -3.93
N LEU A 53 -6.60 -8.74 -3.09
CA LEU A 53 -6.23 -7.43 -2.54
C LEU A 53 -5.73 -6.50 -3.65
N ILE A 54 -4.85 -6.99 -4.53
CA ILE A 54 -4.30 -6.23 -5.66
C ILE A 54 -5.43 -5.75 -6.58
N GLU A 55 -6.35 -6.65 -6.97
CA GLU A 55 -7.52 -6.30 -7.79
C GLU A 55 -8.39 -5.19 -7.17
N LYS A 56 -8.51 -5.17 -5.84
CA LYS A 56 -9.22 -4.09 -5.12
C LYS A 56 -8.43 -2.79 -5.15
N LEU A 57 -7.10 -2.84 -5.02
CA LEU A 57 -6.22 -1.67 -5.04
C LEU A 57 -6.12 -1.03 -6.42
N VAL A 58 -6.12 -1.82 -7.50
CA VAL A 58 -6.12 -1.34 -8.89
C VAL A 58 -7.36 -0.50 -9.21
N LYS A 59 -8.45 -0.64 -8.44
CA LYS A 59 -9.66 0.19 -8.60
C LYS A 59 -9.56 1.57 -7.92
N PHE A 60 -8.46 1.86 -7.22
CA PHE A 60 -8.25 3.17 -6.59
C PHE A 60 -7.82 4.20 -7.62
N ARG A 61 -8.06 5.48 -7.30
CA ARG A 61 -7.58 6.56 -8.16
C ARG A 61 -6.05 6.61 -8.16
N ARG A 62 -5.49 7.06 -9.28
CA ARG A 62 -4.05 7.18 -9.49
C ARG A 62 -3.35 8.00 -8.40
N ASP A 63 -3.92 9.14 -7.99
CA ASP A 63 -3.38 9.98 -6.92
C ASP A 63 -3.27 9.22 -5.58
N GLN A 64 -4.26 8.39 -5.27
CA GLN A 64 -4.30 7.60 -4.05
C GLN A 64 -3.27 6.46 -4.10
N LEU A 65 -3.12 5.81 -5.25
CA LEU A 65 -2.10 4.79 -5.44
C LEU A 65 -0.68 5.35 -5.34
N LEU A 66 -0.41 6.51 -5.93
CA LEU A 66 0.90 7.16 -5.81
C LEU A 66 1.24 7.49 -4.35
N THR A 67 0.29 7.99 -3.57
CA THR A 67 0.50 8.21 -2.12
C THR A 67 0.74 6.89 -1.38
N LEU A 68 0.00 5.82 -1.71
CA LEU A 68 0.22 4.50 -1.12
C LEU A 68 1.58 3.92 -1.52
N PHE A 69 2.04 4.16 -2.74
CA PHE A 69 3.34 3.73 -3.23
C PHE A 69 4.47 4.34 -2.40
N ASP A 70 4.37 5.62 -2.08
CA ASP A 70 5.34 6.31 -1.23
C ASP A 70 5.41 5.67 0.17
N TYR A 71 4.27 5.30 0.74
CA TYR A 71 4.25 4.54 1.99
C TYR A 71 4.79 3.12 1.83
N ALA A 72 4.50 2.46 0.70
CA ALA A 72 4.95 1.10 0.41
C ALA A 72 6.47 1.01 0.34
N ILE A 73 7.18 2.03 -0.17
CA ILE A 73 8.64 2.08 -0.16
C ILE A 73 9.17 1.94 1.27
N HIS A 74 8.56 2.66 2.22
CA HIS A 74 8.93 2.56 3.64
C HIS A 74 8.56 1.20 4.23
N TRP A 75 7.35 0.70 3.97
CA TRP A 75 6.92 -0.60 4.49
C TRP A 75 7.75 -1.77 3.94
N ASN A 76 8.28 -1.66 2.71
CA ASN A 76 9.11 -2.69 2.08
C ASN A 76 10.45 -2.88 2.81
N THR A 77 10.94 -1.86 3.52
CA THR A 77 12.15 -1.98 4.34
C THR A 77 11.96 -2.88 5.57
N ASN A 78 10.71 -3.12 5.99
CA ASN A 78 10.36 -3.92 7.14
C ASN A 78 9.93 -5.33 6.73
N SER A 79 10.64 -6.34 7.25
CA SER A 79 10.41 -7.76 6.97
C SER A 79 9.04 -8.30 7.41
N LYS A 80 8.30 -7.57 8.26
CA LYS A 80 6.92 -7.89 8.68
C LYS A 80 5.85 -7.33 7.75
N HIS A 81 6.17 -6.30 6.96
CA HIS A 81 5.19 -5.54 6.17
C HIS A 81 5.44 -5.60 4.66
N TRP A 82 6.56 -6.19 4.26
CA TRP A 82 6.95 -6.30 2.85
C TRP A 82 5.87 -6.91 1.93
N ILE A 83 5.11 -7.92 2.38
CA ILE A 83 4.05 -8.53 1.54
C ILE A 83 3.00 -7.48 1.15
N LEU A 84 2.54 -6.68 2.12
CA LEU A 84 1.55 -5.63 1.87
C LEU A 84 2.15 -4.52 0.99
N ALA A 85 3.43 -4.18 1.21
CA ALA A 85 4.15 -3.23 0.37
C ALA A 85 4.20 -3.71 -1.09
N GLN A 86 4.59 -4.97 -1.33
CA GLN A 86 4.67 -5.57 -2.65
C GLN A 86 3.31 -5.63 -3.35
N CYS A 87 2.23 -5.88 -2.62
CA CYS A 87 0.86 -5.83 -3.17
C CYS A 87 0.53 -4.42 -3.69
N VAL A 88 0.86 -3.38 -2.93
CA VAL A 88 0.64 -1.98 -3.34
C VAL A 88 1.53 -1.63 -4.54
N ILE A 89 2.80 -2.00 -4.52
CA ILE A 89 3.75 -1.74 -5.61
C ILE A 89 3.25 -2.40 -6.90
N ARG A 90 2.82 -3.66 -6.84
CA ARG A 90 2.24 -4.36 -7.98
C ARG A 90 0.98 -3.66 -8.49
N ALA A 91 0.06 -3.28 -7.61
CA ALA A 91 -1.14 -2.54 -8.00
C ALA A 91 -0.82 -1.18 -8.67
N CYS A 92 0.28 -0.52 -8.27
CA CYS A 92 0.75 0.71 -8.92
C CYS A 92 1.30 0.43 -10.31
N PHE A 93 2.08 -0.64 -10.49
CA PHE A 93 2.62 -1.02 -11.79
C PHE A 93 1.54 -1.51 -12.76
N GLU A 94 0.41 -2.00 -12.27
CA GLU A 94 -0.74 -2.36 -13.11
C GLU A 94 -1.53 -1.12 -13.60
N GLN A 95 -1.43 0.03 -12.93
CA GLN A 95 -2.12 1.28 -13.33
C GLN A 95 -1.22 2.33 -14.00
N ILE A 96 0.09 2.28 -13.76
CA ILE A 96 1.06 3.26 -14.27
C ILE A 96 1.91 2.56 -15.32
N SER A 97 1.93 3.09 -16.54
CA SER A 97 2.75 2.48 -17.59
C SER A 97 4.25 2.78 -17.39
N PRO A 98 5.16 1.94 -17.90
CA PRO A 98 6.60 2.21 -17.83
C PRO A 98 6.99 3.57 -18.43
N GLU A 99 6.34 3.98 -19.52
CA GLU A 99 6.58 5.26 -20.20
C GLU A 99 6.15 6.45 -19.31
N GLU A 100 5.13 6.28 -18.48
CA GLU A 100 4.73 7.30 -17.50
C GLU A 100 5.70 7.37 -16.33
N MET A 101 6.19 6.22 -15.85
CA MET A 101 7.20 6.17 -14.78
C MET A 101 8.49 6.85 -15.20
N GLU A 102 8.90 6.65 -16.46
CA GLU A 102 10.11 7.27 -17.02
C GLU A 102 10.04 8.80 -17.01
N LYS A 103 8.84 9.36 -17.24
CA LYS A 103 8.59 10.81 -17.20
C LYS A 103 8.57 11.40 -15.79
N MET A 104 8.67 10.57 -14.74
CA MET A 104 8.65 10.98 -13.34
C MET A 104 10.02 10.73 -12.70
N PRO A 105 10.94 11.72 -12.65
CA PRO A 105 12.28 11.55 -12.07
C PRO A 105 12.26 11.05 -10.62
N GLU A 106 11.27 11.52 -9.86
CA GLU A 106 10.97 11.09 -8.48
C GLU A 106 10.81 9.56 -8.39
N PHE A 107 10.20 8.95 -9.41
CA PHE A 107 9.90 7.53 -9.46
C PHE A 107 11.16 6.71 -9.66
N GLN A 108 12.09 7.15 -10.52
CA GLN A 108 13.38 6.49 -10.71
C GLN A 108 14.18 6.46 -9.40
N SER A 109 14.25 7.59 -8.69
CA SER A 109 14.92 7.68 -7.37
C SER A 109 14.29 6.73 -6.35
N LYS A 110 12.96 6.63 -6.33
CA LYS A 110 12.20 5.70 -5.48
C LYS A 110 12.50 4.24 -5.84
N MET A 111 12.61 3.90 -7.13
CA MET A 111 12.92 2.54 -7.59
C MET A 111 14.31 2.06 -7.20
N ILE A 112 15.32 2.93 -7.31
CA ILE A 112 16.69 2.62 -6.89
C ILE A 112 16.73 2.27 -5.39
N LYS A 113 15.94 2.96 -4.56
CA LYS A 113 15.82 2.65 -3.12
C LYS A 113 15.07 1.35 -2.85
N LEU A 114 14.08 1.01 -3.67
CA LEU A 114 13.22 -0.16 -3.49
C LEU A 114 13.93 -1.47 -3.88
N LEU A 115 14.65 -1.46 -5.00
CA LEU A 115 15.28 -2.63 -5.62
C LEU A 115 16.07 -3.52 -4.64
N PRO A 116 17.02 -3.00 -3.84
CA PRO A 116 17.83 -3.85 -2.95
C PRO A 116 17.02 -4.50 -1.83
N TYR A 117 15.84 -3.97 -1.48
CA TYR A 117 14.95 -4.63 -0.52
C TYR A 117 14.11 -5.72 -1.19
N CYS A 118 13.65 -5.50 -2.43
CA CYS A 118 12.99 -6.53 -3.23
C CYS A 118 13.90 -7.75 -3.43
N GLU A 119 15.17 -7.53 -3.79
CA GLU A 119 16.16 -8.60 -3.97
C GLU A 119 16.39 -9.38 -2.66
N ARG A 120 16.56 -8.68 -1.53
CA ARG A 120 16.70 -9.33 -0.22
C ARG A 120 15.49 -10.19 0.15
N HIS A 121 14.27 -9.71 -0.11
CA HIS A 121 13.06 -10.49 0.14
C HIS A 121 12.99 -11.71 -0.77
N LEU A 122 13.34 -11.56 -2.06
CA LEU A 122 13.40 -12.67 -3.01
C LEU A 122 14.40 -13.74 -2.56
N SER A 123 15.62 -13.35 -2.19
CA SER A 123 16.63 -14.28 -1.67
C SER A 123 16.15 -15.00 -0.42
N ARG A 124 15.44 -14.31 0.48
CA ARG A 124 14.84 -14.95 1.67
C ARG A 124 13.80 -16.00 1.30
N ILE A 125 12.90 -15.70 0.36
CA ILE A 125 11.88 -16.66 -0.09
C ILE A 125 12.54 -17.87 -0.75
N GLN A 126 13.55 -17.67 -1.58
CA GLN A 126 14.29 -18.75 -2.23
C GLN A 126 14.92 -19.70 -1.20
N ARG A 127 15.56 -19.16 -0.16
CA ARG A 127 16.13 -19.96 0.94
C ARG A 127 15.10 -20.75 1.73
N LEU A 128 13.87 -20.25 1.86
CA LEU A 128 12.79 -20.94 2.58
C LEU A 128 12.13 -22.05 1.75
N ARG A 129 12.35 -22.07 0.43
CA ARG A 129 11.84 -23.11 -0.48
C ARG A 129 12.83 -24.25 -0.69
N GLN A 130 14.05 -24.09 -0.21
CA GLN A 130 15.09 -25.13 -0.16
C GLN A 130 14.98 -25.90 1.15
#